data_AF-A0A919BZ36-F1
#
_entry.id   AF-A0A919BZ36-F1
#
_cell.length_a   1.000
_cell.length_b   1.000
_cell.length_c   1.000
_cell.angle_alpha   90.00
_cell.angle_beta   90.00
_cell.angle_gamma   90.00
#
_symmetry.space_group_name_H-M   'P 1'
#
loop_
_entity.id
_entity.type
_entity.pdbx_description
1 polymer ?
#
loop_
_entity_poly.entity_id
_entity_poly.type
_entity_poly.pdbx_seq_one_letter_code
_entity_poly.pdbx_strand_id
1 'polypeptide(L)' 'MLQIDLSAAPNGTADVLGHVSALRPLPLRSSCSGGFEAEGIDYDRRSGVLRVIVISPGFCVLTDSKTYKFTRG' A
#
# COMPACT_ATOMS: atom_id res chain seq x y z
N MET A 1 -1.44 -1.67 1.54
CA MET A 1 -2.19 -1.72 2.81
C MET A 1 -1.97 -3.08 3.43
N LEU A 2 -1.60 -3.10 4.71
CA LEU A 2 -1.42 -4.33 5.47
C LEU A 2 -2.61 -4.45 6.43
N GLN A 3 -3.21 -5.64 6.49
CA GLN A 3 -4.13 -6.02 7.54
C GLN A 3 -3.42 -7.03 8.44
N ILE A 4 -3.65 -6.88 9.74
CA ILE A 4 -3.12 -7.78 10.75
C ILE A 4 -4.32 -8.41 11.43
N ASP A 5 -4.53 -9.69 11.16
CA ASP A 5 -5.59 -10.48 11.76
C ASP A 5 -5.06 -11.13 13.04
N LEU A 6 -5.64 -10.76 14.19
CA LEU A 6 -5.21 -11.26 15.49
C LEU A 6 -6.05 -12.48 15.88
N SER A 7 -5.39 -13.51 16.42
CA SER A 7 -6.08 -14.73 16.88
C SER A 7 -6.99 -14.50 18.10
N ALA A 8 -6.75 -13.42 18.86
CA ALA A 8 -7.56 -12.99 19.99
C ALA A 8 -7.38 -11.48 20.22
N ALA A 9 -8.21 -10.87 21.08
CA ALA A 9 -8.02 -9.49 21.49
C ALA A 9 -6.79 -9.35 22.41
N PRO A 10 -5.88 -8.38 22.17
CA PRO A 10 -4.77 -8.11 23.08
C PRO A 10 -5.28 -7.67 24.46
N ASN A 11 -4.82 -8.33 25.51
CA ASN A 11 -5.23 -8.06 26.90
C ASN A 11 -4.04 -7.71 27.83
N GLY A 12 -2.83 -7.64 27.29
CA GLY A 12 -1.63 -7.23 28.02
C GLY A 12 -1.00 -8.30 28.92
N THR A 13 -1.50 -9.54 28.93
CA THR A 13 -0.97 -10.61 29.80
C THR A 13 -0.11 -11.63 29.05
N ALA A 14 -0.24 -11.71 27.73
CA ALA A 14 0.50 -12.64 26.87
C ALA A 14 0.56 -12.15 25.42
N ASP A 15 1.45 -12.77 24.63
CA ASP A 15 1.56 -12.53 23.19
C ASP A 15 0.33 -13.07 22.44
N VAL A 16 -0.08 -12.35 21.39
CA VAL A 16 -1.17 -12.75 20.49
C VAL A 16 -0.60 -13.01 19.10
N LEU A 17 -0.95 -14.17 18.52
CA LEU A 17 -0.55 -14.49 17.15
C LEU A 17 -1.28 -13.57 16.16
N GLY A 18 -0.50 -12.95 15.28
CA GLY A 18 -1.01 -12.11 14.19
C GLY A 18 -0.68 -12.73 12.82
N HIS A 19 -1.65 -12.74 11.92
CA HIS A 19 -1.43 -13.04 10.52
C HIS A 19 -1.40 -11.74 9.71
N VAL A 20 -0.33 -11.49 8.97
CA VAL A 20 -0.18 -10.29 8.15
C VAL A 20 -0.60 -10.61 6.72
N SER A 21 -1.65 -9.94 6.25
CA SER A 21 -2.12 -10.05 4.87
C SER A 21 -1.88 -8.74 4.10
N ALA A 22 -1.28 -8.87 2.92
CA ALA A 22 -1.15 -7.77 1.97
C ALA A 22 -2.43 -7.69 1.13
N LEU A 23 -3.39 -6.86 1.56
CA LEU A 23 -4.73 -6.84 0.96
C LEU A 23 -4.79 -6.24 -0.45
N ARG A 24 -3.90 -5.28 -0.73
CA ARG A 24 -3.91 -4.51 -1.98
C ARG A 24 -2.49 -4.22 -2.42
N PRO A 25 -1.76 -5.23 -2.94
CA PRO A 25 -0.49 -4.99 -3.59
C PRO A 25 -0.73 -4.09 -4.81
N LEU A 26 0.10 -3.07 -4.97
CA LEU A 26 0.03 -2.19 -6.12
C LEU A 26 0.49 -2.98 -7.35
N PRO A 27 -0.17 -2.86 -8.52
CA PRO A 27 0.34 -3.45 -9.74
C PRO A 27 1.59 -2.67 -10.17
N LEU A 28 2.75 -3.08 -9.67
CA LEU A 28 4.06 -2.51 -9.98
C LEU A 28 4.46 -2.88 -11.40
N ARG A 29 3.95 -2.14 -12.38
CA ARG A 29 4.20 -2.35 -13.81
C ARG A 29 4.94 -1.17 -14.39
N SER A 30 6.10 -1.44 -14.96
CA SER A 30 6.88 -0.49 -15.77
C SER A 30 7.64 -1.23 -16.86
N SER A 31 8.02 -0.53 -17.92
CA SER A 31 8.93 -1.01 -18.96
C SER A 31 10.40 -0.95 -18.53
N CYS A 32 10.72 -0.19 -17.47
CA CYS A 32 12.04 -0.14 -16.88
C CYS A 32 12.23 -1.25 -15.82
N SER A 33 13.43 -1.81 -15.75
CA SER A 33 13.82 -2.72 -14.67
C SER A 33 14.35 -1.93 -13.47
N GLY A 34 14.11 -2.44 -12.26
CA GLY A 34 14.58 -1.82 -11.01
C GLY A 34 13.53 -1.85 -9.91
N GLY A 35 13.83 -1.16 -8.79
CA GLY A 35 12.92 -1.02 -7.66
C GLY A 35 11.92 0.11 -7.88
N PHE A 36 10.67 -0.12 -7.48
CA PHE A 36 9.66 0.93 -7.41
C PHE A 36 9.73 1.62 -6.06
N GLU A 37 9.54 2.94 -6.04
CA GLU A 37 9.48 3.71 -4.81
C GLU A 37 8.05 4.21 -4.58
N ALA A 38 7.55 4.07 -3.36
CA ALA A 38 6.27 4.66 -2.95
C ALA A 38 6.56 6.01 -2.31
N GLU A 39 6.29 7.10 -3.04
CA GLU A 39 6.61 8.46 -2.59
C GLU A 39 5.63 8.97 -1.53
N GLY A 40 4.38 8.49 -1.56
CA GLY A 40 3.39 8.93 -0.59
C GLY A 40 2.08 8.16 -0.64
N ILE A 41 1.42 8.13 0.53
CA ILE A 41 0.08 7.60 0.72
C ILE A 41 -0.77 8.70 1.34
N ASP A 42 -1.86 9.06 0.69
CA ASP A 42 -2.78 10.09 1.16
C ASP A 42 -4.19 9.50 1.29
N TYR A 43 -4.81 9.68 2.46
CA TYR A 43 -6.17 9.22 2.71
C TYR A 43 -7.11 10.38 3.01
N ASP A 44 -8.04 10.61 2.10
CA ASP A 44 -9.12 11.56 2.32
C ASP A 44 -10.26 10.86 3.08
N ARG A 45 -10.44 11.25 4.35
CA ARG A 45 -11.49 10.72 5.22
C ARG A 45 -12.89 11.15 4.80
N ARG A 46 -13.04 12.30 4.13
CA ARG A 46 -14.34 12.82 3.69
C ARG A 46 -14.83 12.07 2.46
N SER A 47 -13.94 11.76 1.53
CA SER A 47 -14.28 11.03 0.31
C SER A 47 -14.06 9.51 0.41
N GLY A 48 -13.38 9.03 1.45
CA GLY A 48 -13.02 7.62 1.62
C GLY A 48 -12.02 7.12 0.56
N VAL A 49 -11.26 8.03 -0.07
CA VAL A 49 -10.30 7.71 -1.13
C VAL A 49 -8.90 7.64 -0.56
N LEU A 50 -8.26 6.49 -0.74
CA LEU A 50 -6.84 6.30 -0.51
C LEU A 50 -6.09 6.47 -1.83
N ARG A 51 -5.15 7.39 -1.88
CA ARG A 51 -4.27 7.65 -3.03
C ARG A 51 -2.88 7.14 -2.70
N VAL A 52 -2.26 6.47 -3.66
CA VAL A 52 -0.88 5.99 -3.53
C VAL A 52 -0.10 6.40 -4.77
N ILE A 53 1.00 7.09 -4.58
CA ILE A 53 1.88 7.53 -5.65
C ILE A 53 3.03 6.53 -5.74
N VAL A 54 3.20 5.92 -6.92
CA VAL A 54 4.26 4.97 -7.21
C VAL A 54 5.15 5.58 -8.27
N ILE A 55 6.42 5.68 -7.93
CA ILE A 55 7.49 6.14 -8.79
C ILE A 55 8.12 4.94 -9.48
N SER A 56 8.17 5.03 -10.81
CA SER A 56 8.74 3.99 -11.66
C SER A 56 10.27 4.02 -11.63
N PRO A 57 10.92 2.85 -11.76
CA PRO A 57 12.38 2.74 -11.69
C PRO A 57 13.12 3.48 -12.81
N GLY A 58 14.32 3.97 -12.51
CA GLY A 58 15.25 4.55 -13.50
C GLY A 58 14.67 5.77 -14.21
N PHE A 59 14.97 5.92 -15.51
CA PHE A 59 14.46 7.05 -16.31
C PHE A 59 12.93 7.04 -16.48
N CYS A 60 12.27 5.90 -16.25
CA CYS A 60 10.81 5.80 -16.34
C CYS A 60 10.08 6.65 -15.27
N VAL A 61 10.76 7.17 -14.25
CA VAL A 61 10.18 8.17 -13.33
C VAL A 61 9.56 9.37 -14.06
N LEU A 62 10.15 9.80 -15.19
CA LEU A 62 9.72 10.98 -15.93
C LEU A 62 8.47 10.74 -16.80
N THR A 63 8.17 9.48 -17.13
CA THR A 63 7.16 9.13 -18.13
C THR A 63 6.09 8.16 -17.63
N ASP A 64 6.35 7.45 -16.54
CA ASP A 64 5.55 6.30 -16.11
C ASP A 64 5.29 6.25 -14.60
N SER A 65 5.41 7.39 -13.90
CA SER A 65 4.96 7.49 -12.50
C SER A 65 3.42 7.42 -12.44
N LYS A 66 2.88 6.58 -11.54
CA LYS A 66 1.44 6.27 -11.48
C LYS A 66 0.84 6.62 -10.13
N THR A 67 -0.34 7.21 -10.16
CA THR A 67 -1.16 7.46 -8.96
C THR A 67 -2.34 6.49 -8.93
N TYR A 68 -2.33 5.59 -7.95
CA TYR A 68 -3.42 4.65 -7.70
C TYR A 68 -4.44 5.27 -6.76
N LYS A 69 -5.74 5.07 -7.06
CA LYS A 69 -6.84 5.49 -6.21
C LYS A 69 -7.64 4.27 -5.78
N PHE A 70 -7.87 4.14 -4.48
CA PHE A 70 -8.68 3.09 -3.89
C PHE A 70 -9.85 3.72 -3.15
N THR A 71 -11.07 3.33 -3.49
CA THR A 71 -12.28 3.68 -2.74
C THR A 71 -12.64 2.53 -1.81
N ARG A 72 -13.29 2.85 -0.69
CA ARG A 72 -13.99 1.86 0.12
C ARG A 72 -15.40 1.73 -0.47
N GLY A 73 -15.74 0.54 -0.97
CA GLY A 73 -17.11 0.19 -1.37
C GLY A 73 -18.02 0.03 -0.16
#